data_AF-A0A428ZDW7-F1
#
_entry.id   AF-A0A428ZDW7-F1
#
_cell.length_a   1.000
_cell.length_b   1.000
_cell.length_c   1.000
_cell.angle_alpha   90.00
_cell.angle_beta   90.00
_cell.angle_gamma   90.00
#
_symmetry.space_group_name_H-M   'P 1'
#
loop_
_entity.id
_entity.type
_entity.pdbx_description
1 polymer ?
#
loop_
_entity_poly.entity_id
_entity_poly.type
_entity_poly.pdbx_seq_one_letter_code
_entity_poly.pdbx_strand_id
1 'polypeptide(L)'
;MGRWALIVAGLAGLTIGVLAVGGAWLLSGSGTLTDSQPITAPDRIGAFVPFEQVELNKSPRAANNVTRIQSWNEQSSQRLSRSHGGTAAVVRTYADETLKSQLTVMIFRASSPHPQYVPYEDPAELGVERPLNELQEFGQVSCSIRNNTTRAGKAPEPDSVNTISCARTGGALTVEIRPSGDVRHEPQQVAAMVDQVWDTVS
;
A
#
# COMPACT_ATOMS: atom_id res chain seq x y z
N MET A 1 31.49 52.00 -35.88
CA MET A 1 31.16 50.58 -36.16
C MET A 1 31.80 49.74 -35.08
N GLY A 2 31.08 49.03 -34.20
CA GLY A 2 31.78 48.17 -33.21
C GLY A 2 31.11 47.82 -31.88
N ARG A 3 29.83 48.14 -31.63
CA ARG A 3 29.15 47.73 -30.37
C ARG A 3 27.84 46.94 -30.55
N TRP A 4 27.31 46.87 -31.77
CA TRP A 4 26.03 46.18 -32.05
C TRP A 4 26.18 44.71 -32.47
N ALA A 5 27.34 44.30 -32.97
CA ALA A 5 27.59 42.92 -33.41
C ALA A 5 27.70 41.91 -32.25
N LEU A 6 28.07 42.37 -31.05
CA LEU A 6 28.29 41.49 -29.89
C LEU A 6 27.00 41.12 -29.14
N ILE A 7 25.93 41.91 -29.28
CA ILE A 7 24.67 41.65 -28.57
C ILE A 7 23.83 40.58 -29.31
N VAL A 8 23.90 40.53 -30.64
CA VAL A 8 23.15 39.56 -31.46
C VAL A 8 23.77 38.15 -31.35
N ALA A 9 25.09 38.04 -31.24
CA ALA A 9 25.77 36.74 -31.05
C ALA A 9 25.49 36.12 -29.67
N GLY A 10 25.33 36.96 -28.62
CA GLY A 10 25.01 36.48 -27.26
C GLY A 10 23.60 35.91 -27.12
N LEU A 11 22.62 36.43 -27.86
CA LEU A 11 21.22 35.95 -27.83
C LEU A 11 21.00 34.65 -28.63
N ALA A 12 21.75 34.44 -29.72
CA ALA A 12 21.69 33.20 -30.50
C ALA A 12 22.38 32.02 -29.79
N GLY A 13 23.43 32.28 -28.99
CA GLY A 13 24.05 31.26 -28.15
C GLY A 13 23.16 30.77 -27.01
N LEU A 14 22.29 31.63 -26.48
CA LEU A 14 21.44 31.33 -25.33
C LEU A 14 20.22 30.47 -25.69
N THR A 15 19.67 30.63 -26.89
CA THR A 15 18.55 29.79 -27.38
C THR A 15 18.99 28.37 -27.74
N ILE A 16 20.20 28.19 -28.30
CA ILE A 16 20.76 26.87 -28.60
C ILE A 16 21.22 26.17 -27.31
N GLY A 17 21.77 26.91 -26.35
CA GLY A 17 22.15 26.36 -25.03
C GLY A 17 20.96 25.83 -24.23
N VAL A 18 19.82 26.55 -24.23
CA VAL A 18 18.60 26.10 -23.52
C VAL A 18 17.96 24.90 -24.21
N LEU A 19 17.99 24.80 -25.55
CA LEU A 19 17.47 23.63 -26.27
C LEU A 19 18.38 22.40 -26.16
N ALA A 20 19.70 22.57 -26.10
CA ALA A 20 20.63 21.46 -25.95
C ALA A 20 20.67 20.89 -24.53
N VAL A 21 20.64 21.75 -23.50
CA VAL A 21 20.60 21.30 -22.10
C VAL A 21 19.19 20.85 -21.70
N GLY A 22 18.15 21.53 -22.18
CA GLY A 22 16.75 21.13 -21.96
C GLY A 22 16.37 19.86 -22.71
N GLY A 23 16.85 19.69 -23.95
CA GLY A 23 16.64 18.47 -24.73
C GLY A 23 17.37 17.26 -24.15
N ALA A 24 18.59 17.46 -23.64
CA ALA A 24 19.31 16.42 -22.92
C ALA A 24 18.60 16.05 -21.61
N TRP A 25 18.08 17.00 -20.83
CA TRP A 25 17.28 16.71 -19.63
C TRP A 25 15.92 16.06 -19.92
N LEU A 26 15.32 16.28 -21.09
CA LEU A 26 14.10 15.58 -21.52
C LEU A 26 14.37 14.16 -22.01
N LEU A 27 15.59 13.87 -22.49
CA LEU A 27 16.00 12.54 -22.96
C LEU A 27 16.70 11.70 -21.89
N SER A 28 17.31 12.35 -20.90
CA SER A 28 17.92 11.72 -19.72
C SER A 28 17.09 11.89 -18.46
N GLY A 29 15.93 12.56 -18.58
CA GLY A 29 14.84 12.44 -17.63
C GLY A 29 14.49 10.96 -17.61
N SER A 30 15.00 10.28 -16.58
CA SER A 30 14.66 8.95 -16.18
C SER A 30 13.16 8.91 -16.03
N GLY A 31 12.47 8.67 -17.15
CA GLY A 31 11.14 8.16 -17.18
C GLY A 31 11.26 6.86 -16.41
N THR A 32 10.91 6.92 -15.13
CA THR A 32 10.55 5.75 -14.37
C THR A 32 9.65 4.98 -15.30
N LEU A 33 10.16 3.87 -15.84
CA LEU A 33 9.39 3.00 -16.70
C LEU A 33 8.23 2.56 -15.82
N THR A 34 7.09 3.21 -15.99
CA THR A 34 5.87 2.91 -15.25
C THR A 34 5.55 1.46 -15.61
N ASP A 35 5.76 0.56 -14.66
CA ASP A 35 5.44 -0.83 -14.87
C ASP A 35 3.90 -0.93 -14.95
N SER A 36 3.45 -1.07 -16.19
CA SER A 36 2.05 -1.17 -16.57
C SER A 36 1.62 -2.61 -16.78
N GLN A 37 2.44 -3.60 -16.39
CA GLN A 37 2.03 -4.99 -16.47
C GLN A 37 0.74 -5.17 -15.67
N PRO A 38 -0.33 -5.72 -16.29
CA PRO A 38 -1.60 -5.91 -15.61
C PRO A 38 -1.42 -6.70 -14.31
N ILE A 39 -2.11 -6.26 -13.26
CA ILE A 39 -2.20 -6.98 -11.98
C ILE A 39 -3.62 -7.47 -11.83
N THR A 40 -3.78 -8.76 -11.55
CA THR A 40 -5.05 -9.36 -11.19
C THR A 40 -4.99 -9.80 -9.73
N ALA A 41 -5.95 -9.36 -8.93
CA ALA A 41 -6.06 -9.81 -7.55
C ALA A 41 -6.56 -11.27 -7.51
N PRO A 42 -6.09 -12.10 -6.56
CA PRO A 42 -6.50 -13.51 -6.47
C PRO A 42 -8.01 -13.67 -6.24
N ASP A 43 -8.59 -14.80 -6.63
CA ASP A 43 -10.02 -15.05 -6.38
C ASP A 43 -10.32 -15.53 -4.95
N ARG A 44 -9.28 -15.85 -4.17
CA ARG A 44 -9.40 -16.32 -2.78
C ARG A 44 -8.09 -16.11 -2.01
N ILE A 45 -8.20 -15.82 -0.71
CA ILE A 45 -7.07 -15.74 0.23
C ILE A 45 -7.47 -16.52 1.48
N GLY A 46 -6.90 -17.71 1.69
CA GLY A 46 -7.41 -18.66 2.68
C GLY A 46 -8.94 -18.87 2.61
N ALA A 47 -9.64 -18.55 3.70
CA ALA A 47 -11.09 -18.62 3.79
C ALA A 47 -11.83 -17.39 3.22
N PHE A 48 -11.09 -16.33 2.87
CA PHE A 48 -11.66 -15.07 2.41
C PHE A 48 -11.90 -15.11 0.89
N VAL A 49 -13.11 -14.70 0.48
CA VAL A 49 -13.49 -14.52 -0.92
C VAL A 49 -13.75 -13.04 -1.20
N PRO A 50 -13.69 -12.59 -2.45
CA PRO A 50 -14.09 -11.24 -2.81
C PRO A 50 -15.46 -10.89 -2.23
N PHE A 51 -15.61 -9.66 -1.74
CA PHE A 51 -16.79 -9.25 -0.96
C PHE A 51 -18.12 -9.56 -1.69
N GLU A 52 -18.16 -9.36 -3.00
CA GLU A 52 -19.32 -9.64 -3.86
C GLU A 52 -19.66 -11.13 -3.99
N GLN A 53 -18.72 -12.02 -3.69
CA GLN A 53 -18.89 -13.48 -3.80
C GLN A 53 -19.38 -14.13 -2.51
N VAL A 54 -19.40 -13.41 -1.39
CA VAL A 54 -19.96 -13.93 -0.13
C VAL A 54 -21.46 -14.18 -0.29
N GLU A 55 -21.96 -15.35 0.09
CA GLU A 55 -23.38 -15.74 -0.08
C GLU A 55 -24.34 -14.73 0.56
N LEU A 56 -24.01 -14.22 1.76
CA LEU A 56 -24.81 -13.20 2.46
C LEU A 56 -24.96 -11.90 1.64
N ASN A 57 -24.00 -11.61 0.76
CA ASN A 57 -23.99 -10.42 -0.08
C ASN A 57 -24.72 -10.60 -1.42
N LYS A 58 -25.19 -11.81 -1.75
CA LYS A 58 -25.97 -12.06 -2.98
C LYS A 58 -27.45 -11.68 -2.86
N SER A 59 -27.89 -11.27 -1.66
CA SER A 59 -29.26 -10.82 -1.44
C SER A 59 -29.53 -9.44 -2.06
N PRO A 60 -30.76 -9.14 -2.52
CA PRO A 60 -31.12 -7.81 -3.02
C PRO A 60 -30.86 -6.68 -2.00
N ARG A 61 -30.97 -6.99 -0.70
CA ARG A 61 -30.70 -6.06 0.39
C ARG A 61 -29.22 -5.65 0.46
N ALA A 62 -28.31 -6.53 0.05
CA ALA A 62 -26.87 -6.29 0.04
C ALA A 62 -26.34 -5.68 -1.26
N ALA A 63 -27.13 -5.69 -2.35
CA ALA A 63 -26.71 -5.25 -3.68
C ALA A 63 -26.15 -3.81 -3.70
N ASN A 64 -26.79 -2.88 -2.98
CA ASN A 64 -26.30 -1.50 -2.85
C ASN A 64 -24.95 -1.43 -2.15
N ASN A 65 -24.73 -2.28 -1.13
CA ASN A 65 -23.48 -2.31 -0.40
C ASN A 65 -22.35 -2.90 -1.25
N VAL A 66 -22.62 -3.99 -1.97
CA VAL A 66 -21.68 -4.61 -2.91
C VAL A 66 -21.25 -3.61 -3.99
N THR A 67 -22.21 -2.96 -4.65
CA THR A 67 -21.95 -1.96 -5.69
C THR A 67 -21.09 -0.81 -5.16
N ARG A 68 -21.40 -0.34 -3.94
CA ARG A 68 -20.63 0.72 -3.29
C ARG A 68 -19.19 0.29 -3.00
N ILE A 69 -18.98 -0.89 -2.45
CA ILE A 69 -17.63 -1.42 -2.16
C ILE A 69 -16.83 -1.62 -3.45
N GLN A 70 -17.45 -2.14 -4.51
CA GLN A 70 -16.81 -2.26 -5.82
C GLN A 70 -16.38 -0.89 -6.37
N SER A 71 -17.26 0.12 -6.31
CA SER A 71 -16.93 1.49 -6.73
C SER A 71 -15.80 2.09 -5.88
N TRP A 72 -15.79 1.85 -4.57
CA TRP A 72 -14.71 2.30 -3.69
C TRP A 72 -13.39 1.63 -4.01
N ASN A 73 -13.41 0.33 -4.30
CA ASN A 73 -12.23 -0.44 -4.72
C ASN A 73 -11.67 0.07 -6.05
N GLU A 74 -12.53 0.35 -7.03
CA GLU A 74 -12.11 0.94 -8.31
C GLU A 74 -11.48 2.32 -8.12
N GLN A 75 -12.15 3.23 -7.39
CA GLN A 75 -11.62 4.56 -7.12
C GLN A 75 -10.32 4.52 -6.31
N SER A 76 -10.19 3.57 -5.38
CA SER A 76 -8.98 3.38 -4.58
C SER A 76 -7.84 2.85 -5.43
N SER A 77 -8.10 1.91 -6.35
CA SER A 77 -7.12 1.40 -7.32
C SER A 77 -6.55 2.53 -8.18
N GLN A 78 -7.43 3.40 -8.69
CA GLN A 78 -7.00 4.56 -9.48
C GLN A 78 -6.18 5.56 -8.65
N ARG A 79 -6.57 5.81 -7.39
CA ARG A 79 -5.84 6.71 -6.50
C ARG A 79 -4.45 6.15 -6.15
N LEU A 80 -4.38 4.85 -5.87
CA LEU A 80 -3.14 4.14 -5.57
C LEU A 80 -2.21 4.12 -6.80
N SER A 81 -2.75 3.81 -7.98
CA SER A 81 -1.98 3.93 -9.23
C SER A 81 -1.38 5.33 -9.40
N ARG A 82 -2.19 6.39 -9.22
CA ARG A 82 -1.72 7.77 -9.31
C ARG A 82 -0.66 8.13 -8.28
N SER A 83 -0.78 7.66 -7.04
CA SER A 83 0.22 7.97 -5.99
C SER A 83 1.58 7.31 -6.27
N HIS A 84 1.61 6.27 -7.10
CA HIS A 84 2.83 5.57 -7.52
C HIS A 84 3.20 5.84 -8.99
N GLY A 85 2.85 7.02 -9.53
CA GLY A 85 3.30 7.41 -10.88
C GLY A 85 2.58 6.71 -12.02
N GLY A 86 1.34 6.26 -11.79
CA GLY A 86 0.48 5.62 -12.80
C GLY A 86 0.74 4.13 -13.00
N THR A 87 1.49 3.47 -12.12
CA THR A 87 1.77 2.03 -12.19
C THR A 87 0.49 1.22 -12.07
N ALA A 88 0.52 -0.03 -12.56
CA ALA A 88 -0.59 -0.93 -12.35
C ALA A 88 -0.86 -1.10 -10.85
N ALA A 89 -2.13 -0.96 -10.44
CA ALA A 89 -2.55 -1.08 -9.06
C ALA A 89 -3.98 -1.62 -8.99
N VAL A 90 -4.24 -2.50 -8.04
CA VAL A 90 -5.57 -3.02 -7.74
C VAL A 90 -5.80 -3.01 -6.23
N VAL A 91 -6.99 -2.58 -5.85
CA VAL A 91 -7.52 -2.65 -4.50
C VAL A 91 -8.76 -3.54 -4.55
N ARG A 92 -8.81 -4.54 -3.67
CA ARG A 92 -9.96 -5.45 -3.59
C ARG A 92 -10.28 -5.78 -2.14
N THR A 93 -11.57 -5.77 -1.81
CA THR A 93 -12.07 -6.19 -0.51
C THR A 93 -12.42 -7.67 -0.55
N TYR A 94 -11.92 -8.41 0.42
CA TYR A 94 -12.28 -9.80 0.68
C TYR A 94 -12.97 -9.89 2.03
N ALA A 95 -13.85 -10.87 2.20
CA ALA A 95 -14.52 -11.14 3.45
C ALA A 95 -14.63 -12.65 3.67
N ASP A 96 -14.72 -13.03 4.94
CA ASP A 96 -15.08 -14.39 5.32
C ASP A 96 -16.57 -14.64 5.06
N GLU A 97 -16.98 -15.90 5.11
CA GLU A 97 -18.38 -16.30 4.85
C GLU A 97 -19.38 -15.67 5.84
N THR A 98 -18.93 -15.32 7.05
CA THR A 98 -19.76 -14.73 8.11
C THR A 98 -19.79 -13.20 8.10
N LEU A 99 -19.00 -12.56 7.24
CA LEU A 99 -18.78 -11.11 7.18
C LEU A 99 -18.23 -10.49 8.48
N LYS A 100 -17.74 -11.31 9.41
CA LYS A 100 -17.14 -10.85 10.67
C LYS A 100 -15.76 -10.25 10.44
N SER A 101 -15.03 -10.77 9.46
CA SER A 101 -13.68 -10.30 9.12
C SER A 101 -13.61 -9.89 7.65
N GLN A 102 -12.88 -8.81 7.39
CA GLN A 102 -12.64 -8.34 6.03
C GLN A 102 -11.18 -7.95 5.84
N LEU A 103 -10.69 -8.11 4.63
CA LEU A 103 -9.36 -7.72 4.20
C LEU A 103 -9.49 -6.69 3.09
N THR A 104 -8.88 -5.53 3.24
CA THR A 104 -8.60 -4.65 2.10
C THR A 104 -7.23 -4.99 1.59
N VAL A 105 -7.16 -5.55 0.39
CA VAL A 105 -5.91 -6.00 -0.25
C VAL A 105 -5.53 -4.99 -1.32
N MET A 106 -4.29 -4.53 -1.27
CA MET A 106 -3.72 -3.56 -2.21
C MET A 106 -2.49 -4.19 -2.85
N ILE A 107 -2.45 -4.20 -4.17
CA ILE A 107 -1.36 -4.79 -4.95
C ILE A 107 -0.98 -3.78 -6.01
N PHE A 108 0.30 -3.41 -6.11
CA PHE A 108 0.74 -2.41 -7.06
C PHE A 108 2.17 -2.62 -7.52
N ARG A 109 2.46 -2.27 -8.80
CA ARG A 109 3.78 -2.39 -9.40
C ARG A 109 4.70 -1.22 -9.01
N ALA A 110 4.98 -1.06 -7.72
CA ALA A 110 6.01 -0.15 -7.23
C ALA A 110 6.60 -0.64 -5.91
N SER A 111 7.81 -0.21 -5.59
CA SER A 111 8.40 -0.39 -4.27
C SER A 111 7.73 0.55 -3.25
N SER A 112 7.59 0.09 -2.01
CA SER A 112 7.17 0.90 -0.87
C SER A 112 8.26 0.87 0.20
N PRO A 113 8.35 1.85 1.14
CA PRO A 113 9.26 1.75 2.27
C PRO A 113 9.09 0.43 3.02
N HIS A 114 10.21 -0.26 3.27
CA HIS A 114 10.23 -1.51 4.02
C HIS A 114 11.46 -1.57 4.95
N PRO A 115 11.28 -1.98 6.21
CA PRO A 115 9.99 -2.30 6.83
C PRO A 115 9.08 -1.06 6.95
N GLN A 116 7.79 -1.28 7.23
CA GLN A 116 6.83 -0.20 7.38
C GLN A 116 7.27 0.79 8.48
N TYR A 117 7.02 2.08 8.25
CA TYR A 117 7.30 3.10 9.24
C TYR A 117 6.32 3.00 10.42
N VAL A 118 6.87 2.95 11.62
CA VAL A 118 6.15 3.07 12.89
C VAL A 118 6.91 4.09 13.75
N PRO A 119 6.23 5.09 14.34
CA PRO A 119 6.91 6.05 15.21
C PRO A 119 7.50 5.33 16.43
N TYR A 120 8.71 5.73 16.83
CA TYR A 120 9.31 5.25 18.07
C TYR A 120 8.52 5.75 19.28
N GLU A 121 8.28 4.85 20.22
CA GLU A 121 7.62 5.11 21.49
C GLU A 121 8.40 4.39 22.59
N ASP A 122 8.82 5.14 23.63
CA ASP A 122 9.48 4.57 24.79
C ASP A 122 8.43 4.10 25.81
N PRO A 123 8.24 2.79 26.03
CA PRO A 123 7.22 2.28 26.95
C PRO A 123 7.46 2.71 28.40
N ALA A 124 8.72 2.89 28.82
CA ALA A 124 9.06 3.25 30.18
C ALA A 124 8.67 4.70 30.49
N GLU A 125 9.00 5.63 29.59
CA GLU A 125 8.59 7.04 29.68
C GLU A 125 7.06 7.19 29.61
N LEU A 126 6.39 6.31 28.85
CA LEU A 126 4.93 6.29 28.71
C LEU A 126 4.21 5.55 29.85
N GLY A 127 4.93 4.85 30.73
CA GLY A 127 4.35 4.06 31.82
C GLY A 127 3.49 2.88 31.34
N VAL A 128 3.79 2.34 30.16
CA VAL A 128 3.05 1.23 29.52
C VAL A 128 3.92 -0.02 29.40
N GLU A 129 3.27 -1.18 29.36
CA GLU A 129 3.96 -2.48 29.21
C GLU A 129 4.61 -2.63 27.83
N ARG A 130 3.94 -2.10 26.79
CA ARG A 130 4.35 -2.18 25.39
C ARG A 130 4.02 -0.85 24.69
N PRO A 131 4.75 -0.47 23.64
CA PRO A 131 4.43 0.73 22.87
C PRO A 131 3.02 0.59 22.24
N LEU A 132 2.33 1.71 22.07
CA LEU A 132 1.01 1.77 21.44
C LEU A 132 1.11 1.43 19.96
N ASN A 133 2.17 1.86 19.28
CA ASN A 133 2.45 1.48 17.91
C ASN A 133 3.72 0.64 17.85
N GLU A 134 3.67 -0.48 17.16
CA GLU A 134 4.78 -1.43 17.08
C GLU A 134 4.88 -1.98 15.67
N LEU A 135 6.11 -2.28 15.26
CA LEU A 135 6.41 -2.99 14.02
C LEU A 135 6.75 -4.43 14.39
N GLN A 136 6.07 -5.40 13.76
CA GLN A 136 6.40 -6.81 13.85
C GLN A 136 6.76 -7.36 12.48
N GLU A 137 7.81 -8.18 12.41
CA GLU A 137 8.29 -8.77 11.16
C GLU A 137 8.07 -10.29 11.16
N PHE A 138 7.58 -10.80 10.04
CA PHE A 138 7.34 -12.21 9.79
C PHE A 138 7.97 -12.56 8.44
N GLY A 139 9.23 -13.00 8.44
CA GLY A 139 9.97 -13.28 7.22
C GLY A 139 10.22 -12.01 6.39
N GLN A 140 9.60 -11.91 5.22
CA GLN A 140 9.69 -10.73 4.32
C GLN A 140 8.49 -9.78 4.47
N VAL A 141 7.57 -10.09 5.38
CA VAL A 141 6.40 -9.26 5.67
C VAL A 141 6.67 -8.43 6.91
N SER A 142 6.39 -7.15 6.84
CA SER A 142 6.38 -6.26 8.00
C SER A 142 4.95 -5.82 8.30
N CYS A 143 4.53 -5.86 9.57
CA CYS A 143 3.21 -5.49 10.04
C CYS A 143 3.29 -4.31 11.01
N SER A 144 2.64 -3.21 10.68
CA SER A 144 2.33 -2.15 11.63
C SER A 144 1.14 -2.56 12.50
N ILE A 145 1.33 -2.61 13.81
CA ILE A 145 0.29 -2.95 14.78
C ILE A 145 0.06 -1.80 15.75
N ARG A 146 -1.14 -1.76 16.32
CA ARG A 146 -1.53 -0.88 17.40
C ARG A 146 -1.97 -1.69 18.60
N ASN A 147 -1.25 -1.56 19.71
CA ASN A 147 -1.59 -2.21 20.97
C ASN A 147 -2.60 -1.36 21.76
N ASN A 148 -3.52 -2.03 22.46
CA ASN A 148 -4.30 -1.40 23.52
C ASN A 148 -3.39 -1.04 24.69
N THR A 149 -3.65 0.10 25.32
CA THR A 149 -2.85 0.57 26.45
C THR A 149 -2.91 -0.41 27.61
N THR A 150 -1.75 -0.98 27.94
CA THR A 150 -1.57 -1.81 29.13
C THR A 150 -0.57 -1.11 30.05
N ARG A 151 -0.92 -0.93 31.32
CA ARG A 151 -0.01 -0.29 32.29
C ARG A 151 1.23 -1.17 32.53
N ALA A 152 2.37 -0.54 32.75
CA ALA A 152 3.61 -1.25 33.09
C ALA A 152 3.39 -2.23 34.27
N GLY A 153 3.93 -3.45 34.14
CA GLY A 153 3.80 -4.52 35.12
C GLY A 153 2.44 -5.24 35.11
N LYS A 154 1.60 -5.00 34.09
CA LYS A 154 0.34 -5.73 33.87
C LYS A 154 0.44 -6.56 32.59
N ALA A 155 -0.17 -7.74 32.62
CA ALA A 155 -0.29 -8.57 31.44
C ALA A 155 -1.28 -7.93 30.45
N PRO A 156 -0.93 -7.77 29.16
CA PRO A 156 -1.86 -7.34 28.13
C PRO A 156 -3.01 -8.33 27.94
N GLU A 157 -4.17 -7.82 27.53
CA GLU A 157 -5.30 -8.66 27.14
C GLU A 157 -4.95 -9.47 25.87
N PRO A 158 -5.49 -10.70 25.69
CA PRO A 158 -5.18 -11.52 24.51
C PRO A 158 -5.48 -10.84 23.17
N ASP A 159 -6.54 -10.02 23.10
CA ASP A 159 -6.98 -9.27 21.91
C ASP A 159 -6.46 -7.81 21.89
N SER A 160 -5.49 -7.48 22.74
CA SER A 160 -4.92 -6.13 22.84
C SER A 160 -4.16 -5.70 21.58
N VAL A 161 -3.74 -6.65 20.74
CA VAL A 161 -3.02 -6.38 19.49
C VAL A 161 -4.02 -6.07 18.37
N ASN A 162 -3.81 -4.98 17.63
CA ASN A 162 -4.61 -4.65 16.45
C ASN A 162 -3.70 -4.40 15.26
N THR A 163 -3.68 -5.32 14.30
CA THR A 163 -2.95 -5.16 13.05
C THR A 163 -3.59 -4.05 12.22
N ILE A 164 -2.83 -2.99 11.95
CA ILE A 164 -3.28 -1.87 11.11
C ILE A 164 -3.09 -2.23 9.64
N SER A 165 -1.91 -2.75 9.32
CA SER A 165 -1.57 -3.24 7.99
C SER A 165 -0.37 -4.19 8.07
N CYS A 166 -0.29 -5.12 7.12
CA CYS A 166 0.91 -5.90 6.85
C CYS A 166 1.28 -5.72 5.38
N ALA A 167 2.57 -5.57 5.08
CA ALA A 167 3.05 -5.39 3.73
C ALA A 167 4.33 -6.17 3.45
N ARG A 168 4.44 -6.65 2.21
CA ARG A 168 5.67 -7.20 1.61
C ARG A 168 5.98 -6.40 0.35
N THR A 169 7.23 -6.00 0.20
CA THR A 169 7.71 -5.30 -0.98
C THR A 169 8.97 -5.99 -1.50
N GLY A 170 9.18 -5.98 -2.80
CA GLY A 170 10.33 -6.60 -3.44
C GLY A 170 10.38 -6.29 -4.94
N GLY A 171 11.54 -5.86 -5.43
CA GLY A 171 11.68 -5.39 -6.81
C GLY A 171 10.69 -4.25 -7.10
N ALA A 172 9.84 -4.44 -8.11
CA ALA A 172 8.80 -3.50 -8.51
C ALA A 172 7.39 -3.92 -8.07
N LEU A 173 7.23 -4.73 -7.02
CA LEU A 173 5.93 -5.17 -6.53
C LEU A 173 5.78 -4.88 -5.03
N THR A 174 4.59 -4.42 -4.63
CA THR A 174 4.18 -4.37 -3.23
C THR A 174 2.79 -4.98 -3.07
N VAL A 175 2.64 -5.77 -2.01
CA VAL A 175 1.36 -6.30 -1.51
C VAL A 175 1.17 -5.76 -0.10
N GLU A 176 0.04 -5.12 0.16
CA GLU A 176 -0.37 -4.66 1.49
C GLU A 176 -1.79 -5.18 1.81
N ILE A 177 -1.99 -5.69 3.01
CA ILE A 177 -3.28 -6.12 3.53
C ILE A 177 -3.62 -5.30 4.79
N ARG A 178 -4.82 -4.71 4.79
CA ARG A 178 -5.43 -4.08 5.96
C ARG A 178 -6.59 -4.93 6.47
N PRO A 179 -6.42 -5.63 7.61
CA PRO A 179 -7.46 -6.46 8.17
C PRO A 179 -8.48 -5.65 8.99
N SER A 180 -9.67 -6.21 9.16
CA SER A 180 -10.70 -5.75 10.07
C SER A 180 -11.50 -6.95 10.60
N GLY A 181 -12.20 -6.76 11.71
CA GLY A 181 -12.82 -7.88 12.43
C GLY A 181 -11.81 -8.67 13.24
N ASP A 182 -12.15 -9.91 13.58
CA ASP A 182 -11.38 -10.73 14.52
C ASP A 182 -9.95 -11.00 14.02
N VAL A 183 -9.76 -11.19 12.71
CA VAL A 183 -8.44 -11.49 12.11
C VAL A 183 -7.41 -10.38 12.31
N ARG A 184 -7.83 -9.15 12.64
CA ARG A 184 -6.89 -8.05 12.93
C ARG A 184 -6.06 -8.32 14.20
N HIS A 185 -6.55 -9.17 15.10
CA HIS A 185 -5.85 -9.51 16.34
C HIS A 185 -4.73 -10.54 16.13
N GLU A 186 -4.58 -11.06 14.91
CA GLU A 186 -3.67 -12.15 14.55
C GLU A 186 -2.65 -11.70 13.49
N PRO A 187 -1.64 -10.87 13.85
CA PRO A 187 -0.68 -10.30 12.87
C PRO A 187 0.07 -11.36 12.07
N GLN A 188 0.41 -12.50 12.68
CA GLN A 188 1.06 -13.62 12.00
C GLN A 188 0.14 -14.23 10.91
N GLN A 189 -1.15 -14.36 11.18
CA GLN A 189 -2.12 -14.85 10.20
C GLN A 189 -2.26 -13.87 9.03
N VAL A 190 -2.28 -12.57 9.32
CA VAL A 190 -2.34 -11.52 8.29
C VAL A 190 -1.08 -11.52 7.43
N ALA A 191 0.09 -11.71 8.05
CA ALA A 191 1.35 -11.83 7.32
C ALA A 191 1.38 -13.05 6.38
N ALA A 192 0.90 -14.21 6.83
CA ALA A 192 0.78 -15.39 5.96
C ALA A 192 -0.15 -15.14 4.76
N MET A 193 -1.22 -14.35 4.94
CA MET A 193 -2.11 -13.94 3.84
C MET A 193 -1.42 -12.98 2.86
N VAL A 194 -0.54 -12.08 3.34
CA VAL A 194 0.28 -11.23 2.46
C VAL A 194 1.19 -12.10 1.60
N ASP A 195 1.87 -13.09 2.18
CA ASP A 195 2.72 -14.02 1.43
C ASP A 195 1.93 -14.84 0.41
N GLN A 196 0.74 -15.34 0.77
CA GLN A 196 -0.13 -16.03 -0.17
C GLN A 196 -0.50 -15.16 -1.38
N VAL A 197 -0.85 -13.90 -1.15
CA VAL A 197 -1.17 -12.96 -2.23
C VAL A 197 0.07 -12.67 -3.07
N TRP A 198 1.22 -12.44 -2.42
CA TRP A 198 2.51 -12.22 -3.07
C TRP A 198 2.83 -13.33 -4.06
N ASP A 199 2.80 -14.58 -3.61
CA ASP A 199 3.13 -15.76 -4.43
C ASP A 199 2.18 -15.94 -5.63
N THR A 200 0.99 -15.34 -5.58
CA THR A 200 0.02 -15.41 -6.69
C THR A 200 0.27 -14.36 -7.78
N VAL A 201 0.87 -13.21 -7.43
CA VAL A 201 0.96 -12.03 -8.31
C VAL A 201 2.40 -11.62 -8.66
N SER A 202 3.39 -12.22 -8.01
CA SER A 202 4.82 -12.05 -8.27
C SER A 202 5.24 -12.62 -9.60
#